data_AF-A0A968NSX1-F1
#
_entry.id   AF-A0A968NSX1-F1
#
_cell.length_a   1.000
_cell.length_b   1.000
_cell.length_c   1.000
_cell.angle_alpha   90.00
_cell.angle_beta   90.00
_cell.angle_gamma   90.00
#
_symmetry.space_group_name_H-M   'P 1'
#
loop_
_entity.id
_entity.type
_entity.pdbx_description
1 polymer ?
#
loop_
_entity_poly.entity_id
_entity_poly.type
_entity_poly.pdbx_seq_one_letter_code
_entity_poly.pdbx_strand_id
1 'polypeptide(L)' 'MSQVKGIPLKRVFPGAIGLYLEFFTEADADRFYQQGINTKSRVERIDHVTVVMKHSAAVLAELEKQSHQE' A
#
# COMPACT_ATOMS: atom_id res chain seq x y z
N MET A 1 -12.40 -22.37 -8.60
CA MET A 1 -11.07 -21.72 -8.72
C MET A 1 -11.29 -20.21 -8.73
N SER A 2 -11.21 -19.52 -7.59
CA SER A 2 -11.30 -18.05 -7.59
C SER A 2 -9.93 -17.47 -7.85
N GLN A 3 -9.69 -17.07 -9.09
CA GLN A 3 -8.58 -16.19 -9.44
C GLN A 3 -8.86 -14.85 -8.74
N VAL A 4 -8.17 -14.58 -7.64
CA VAL A 4 -8.21 -13.26 -6.98
C VAL A 4 -7.56 -12.29 -7.95
N LYS A 5 -8.37 -11.60 -8.75
CA LYS A 5 -7.90 -10.58 -9.68
C LYS A 5 -7.35 -9.43 -8.82
N GLY A 6 -6.02 -9.28 -8.81
CA GLY A 6 -5.36 -8.19 -8.10
C GLY A 6 -5.88 -6.84 -8.59
N ILE A 7 -5.94 -5.86 -7.69
CA ILE A 7 -6.36 -4.50 -8.03
C ILE A 7 -5.22 -3.86 -8.85
N PRO A 8 -5.49 -3.35 -10.06
CA PRO A 8 -4.45 -2.82 -10.92
C PRO A 8 -3.87 -1.51 -10.35
N LEU A 9 -2.56 -1.51 -10.13
CA LEU A 9 -1.80 -0.38 -9.61
C LEU A 9 -1.10 0.35 -10.76
N LYS A 10 -1.14 1.69 -10.73
CA LYS A 10 -0.40 2.53 -11.67
C LYS A 10 1.06 2.64 -11.26
N ARG A 11 1.31 2.86 -9.97
CA ARG A 11 2.66 3.04 -9.44
C ARG A 11 2.70 2.72 -7.95
N VAL A 12 3.83 2.21 -7.49
CA VAL A 12 4.15 2.00 -6.08
C VAL A 12 5.41 2.78 -5.75
N PHE A 13 5.40 3.56 -4.68
CA PHE A 13 6.57 4.31 -4.24
C PHE A 13 6.62 4.44 -2.72
N PRO A 14 7.82 4.38 -2.11
CA PRO A 14 7.98 4.65 -0.69
C PRO A 14 7.74 6.14 -0.40
N GLY A 15 7.17 6.45 0.75
CA GLY A 15 7.07 7.83 1.23
C GLY A 15 7.19 7.92 2.75
N ALA A 16 7.09 9.13 3.28
CA ALA A 16 7.49 9.45 4.65
C ALA A 16 6.76 8.66 5.75
N ILE A 17 5.53 8.19 5.48
CA ILE A 17 4.68 7.49 6.46
C ILE A 17 4.33 6.06 6.05
N GLY A 18 4.91 5.53 4.96
CA GLY A 18 4.62 4.19 4.49
C GLY A 18 4.78 4.01 2.99
N LEU A 19 4.15 2.96 2.45
CA LEU A 19 4.18 2.64 1.04
C LEU A 19 2.97 3.25 0.34
N TYR A 20 3.21 4.14 -0.62
CA TYR A 20 2.17 4.80 -1.39
C TYR A 20 1.83 3.97 -2.61
N LEU A 21 0.53 3.76 -2.81
CA LEU A 21 -0.07 2.97 -3.87
C LEU A 21 -0.96 3.91 -4.68
N GLU A 22 -0.50 4.26 -5.88
CA GLU A 22 -1.27 5.06 -6.85
C GLU A 22 -2.01 4.11 -7.80
N PHE A 23 -3.31 4.30 -7.93
CA PHE A 23 -4.20 3.50 -8.75
C PHE A 23 -4.53 4.21 -10.07
N PHE A 24 -4.98 3.45 -11.07
CA PHE A 24 -5.44 4.03 -12.34
C PHE A 24 -6.78 4.73 -12.21
N THR A 25 -7.63 4.25 -11.30
CA THR A 25 -8.97 4.77 -11.07
C THR A 25 -9.25 4.95 -9.60
N GLU A 26 -10.17 5.86 -9.28
CA GLU A 26 -10.68 6.06 -7.93
C GLU A 26 -11.35 4.79 -7.39
N ALA A 27 -12.11 4.08 -8.23
CA ALA A 27 -12.77 2.84 -7.85
C ALA A 27 -11.79 1.74 -7.39
N ASP A 28 -10.60 1.67 -8.01
CA ASP A 28 -9.56 0.73 -7.60
C ASP A 28 -8.94 1.11 -6.25
N ALA A 29 -8.68 2.41 -6.04
CA ALA A 29 -8.20 2.94 -4.76
C ALA A 29 -9.21 2.69 -3.64
N ASP A 30 -10.50 2.91 -3.88
CA ASP A 30 -11.60 2.61 -2.96
C ASP A 30 -11.63 1.14 -2.57
N ARG A 31 -11.57 0.25 -3.56
CA ARG A 31 -11.59 -1.20 -3.32
C ARG A 31 -10.41 -1.62 -2.46
N PHE A 32 -9.22 -1.09 -2.73
CA PHE A 32 -8.03 -1.39 -1.95
C PHE A 32 -8.14 -0.85 -0.52
N TYR A 33 -8.58 0.39 -0.35
CA TYR A 33 -8.80 0.99 0.95
C TYR A 33 -9.81 0.18 1.78
N GLN A 34 -10.95 -0.19 1.21
CA GLN A 34 -11.97 -1.01 1.88
C GLN A 34 -11.43 -2.41 2.25
N GLN A 35 -10.62 -3.03 1.39
CA GLN A 35 -9.93 -4.29 1.72
C GLN A 35 -8.93 -4.11 2.88
N GLY A 36 -8.18 -3.02 2.88
CA GLY A 36 -7.25 -2.69 3.97
C GLY A 36 -7.96 -2.50 5.31
N ILE A 37 -9.09 -1.79 5.33
CA ILE A 37 -9.93 -1.63 6.53
C ILE A 37 -10.46 -2.99 7.02
N ASN A 38 -11.00 -3.80 6.13
CA ASN A 38 -11.54 -5.13 6.47
C ASN A 38 -10.49 -6.09 7.03
N THR A 39 -9.23 -5.97 6.57
CA THR A 39 -8.11 -6.78 7.05
C THR A 39 -7.45 -6.21 8.31
N LYS A 40 -8.00 -5.13 8.90
CA LYS A 40 -7.39 -4.38 10.01
C LYS A 40 -5.98 -3.86 9.69
N SER A 41 -5.66 -3.73 8.41
CA SER A 41 -4.41 -3.12 7.96
C SER A 41 -4.50 -1.61 8.18
N ARG A 42 -3.39 -0.99 8.61
CA ARG A 42 -3.30 0.47 8.74
C ARG A 42 -3.14 1.07 7.35
N VAL A 43 -4.26 1.25 6.65
CA VAL A 43 -4.31 1.96 5.37
C VAL A 43 -4.91 3.34 5.57
N GLU A 44 -4.39 4.33 4.85
CA GLU A 44 -4.89 5.69 4.87
C GLU A 44 -5.05 6.23 3.47
N ARG A 45 -6.12 6.99 3.25
CA ARG A 45 -6.38 7.61 1.96
C ARG A 45 -5.69 8.97 1.90
N ILE A 46 -4.81 9.14 0.91
CA ILE A 46 -4.05 10.37 0.73
C ILE A 46 -4.77 11.29 -0.27
N ASP A 47 -5.30 10.73 -1.35
CA ASP A 47 -6.09 11.45 -2.34
C ASP A 47 -7.12 10.51 -3.03
N HIS A 48 -7.72 10.96 -4.13
CA HIS A 48 -8.74 10.23 -4.86
C HIS A 48 -8.24 8.92 -5.47
N VAL A 49 -6.95 8.82 -5.82
CA VAL A 49 -6.34 7.66 -6.50
C VAL A 49 -5.16 7.08 -5.73
N THR A 50 -4.80 7.62 -4.57
CA THR A 50 -3.63 7.20 -3.79
C THR A 50 -4.01 6.76 -2.39
N VAL A 51 -3.60 5.54 -2.04
CA VAL A 51 -3.70 4.97 -0.69
C VAL A 51 -2.30 4.73 -0.16
N VAL A 52 -2.07 5.06 1.11
CA VAL A 52 -0.85 4.66 1.80
C VAL A 52 -1.11 3.44 2.67
N MET A 53 -0.26 2.44 2.55
CA MET A 53 -0.14 1.39 3.55
C MET A 53 0.87 1.83 4.61
N LYS A 54 0.37 2.17 5.80
CA LYS A 54 1.20 2.43 6.97
C LYS A 54 1.66 1.09 7.58
N HIS A 55 2.64 0.45 6.94
CA HIS A 55 3.51 -0.43 7.72
C HIS A 55 4.29 0.43 8.70
N SER A 56 4.51 -0.04 9.94
CA SER A 56 5.28 0.74 10.91
C SER A 56 6.62 1.11 10.27
N ALA A 57 7.02 2.39 10.36
CA ALA A 57 8.31 2.85 9.84
C ALA A 57 9.49 2.00 10.36
N ALA A 58 9.31 1.35 11.53
CA ALA A 58 10.22 0.34 12.06
C ALA A 58 10.48 -0.82 11.07
N VAL A 59 9.43 -1.41 10.47
CA VAL A 59 9.56 -2.52 9.52
C VAL A 59 10.26 -2.08 8.23
N LEU A 60 9.97 -0.88 7.73
CA LEU A 60 10.65 -0.33 6.55
C LEU A 60 12.13 -0.05 6.84
N ALA A 61 12.44 0.53 7.99
CA ALA A 61 13.82 0.77 8.43
C ALA A 61 14.58 -0.54 8.74
N GLU A 62 13.89 -1.58 9.23
CA GLU A 62 14.47 -2.91 9.45
C GLU A 62 14.77 -3.64 8.13
N LEU A 63 13.90 -3.52 7.12
CA LEU A 63 14.12 -4.06 5.78
C LEU A 63 15.27 -3.35 5.05
N GLU A 64 15.35 -2.01 5.13
CA GLU A 64 16.47 -1.25 4.57
C GLU A 64 17.80 -1.60 5.25
N LYS A 65 17.80 -1.82 6.57
CA LYS A 65 19.01 -2.24 7.31
C LYS A 65 19.47 -3.64 6.94
N GLN A 66 18.55 -4.57 6.65
CA GLN A 66 18.91 -5.93 6.23
C GLN A 66 19.46 -5.99 4.80
N SER A 67 19.01 -5.11 3.89
CA SER A 67 19.49 -5.06 2.51
C SER A 67 20.93 -4.51 2.35
N HIS A 68 21.55 -3.98 3.40
CA HIS A 68 22.90 -3.40 3.37
C HIS A 68 23.93 -4.25 4.16
N GLN A 69 23.57 -5.48 4.56
CA GLN A 69 24.46 -6.43 5.24
C GLN A 69 24.88 -7.62 4.35
N GLU A 70 24.91 -7.45 3.03
CA GLU A 70 25.63 -8.36 2.11
C GLU A 70 26.97 -7.76 1.65
#